data_AF-A0A3C0YW35-F1
#
_entry.id   AF-A0A3C0YW35-F1
#
_cell.length_a   1.000
_cell.length_b   1.000
_cell.length_c   1.000
_cell.angle_alpha   90.00
_cell.angle_beta   90.00
_cell.angle_gamma   90.00
#
_symmetry.space_group_name_H-M   'P 1'
#
loop_
_entity.id
_entity.type
_entity.pdbx_description
1 polymer ?
#
loop_
_entity_poly.entity_id
_entity_poly.type
_entity_poly.pdbx_seq_one_letter_code
_entity_poly.pdbx_strand_id
1 'polypeptide(L)'
;MSILRETIDLIKGATALPGWLRERSASPDERALRRAARCADLADAAGPDCRRLSDAELRSELQAVSRRPESLASISQALTLAGVAMERRLGAWRAFDREQVPDSLLHCYELANEPATRASQVFDDLSLPAEEREVMRGIVRGREMLETIQPADVALPGSFYEALAALDAGSELRFTPTREQTISAALLLRGAIVEMDAGEGKTVSAGLAAIVAASSGRSVHVVTANDYLAQRDADWLTPVYSSLGISVDAVLSSMEDDERRLAYGRQVVYSTAREIGFDYLRDNLRLPPELPVQGPLDTVIVDEADHVLIDQDRTPLIISGEEAEDSGGFRSAHDAVEQLLALHAKQVRLAEANVLFDTDEARAGEDHAMLYAADPESAVLRDAVAKSGMSRHKLMAMLDEMHDEPGTGAYEQ
;
A
#
# COMPACT_ATOMS: atom_id res chain seq x y z
N MET A 1 15.54 14.50 -20.51
CA MET A 1 14.99 15.82 -20.89
C MET A 1 14.46 15.90 -22.32
N SER A 2 14.71 14.91 -23.21
CA SER A 2 14.40 15.06 -24.65
C SER A 2 12.92 14.85 -24.96
N ILE A 3 12.31 13.76 -24.49
CA ILE A 3 11.00 13.31 -25.02
C ILE A 3 9.84 14.20 -24.56
N LEU A 4 9.74 14.52 -23.27
CA LEU A 4 8.67 15.37 -22.75
C LEU A 4 8.78 16.80 -23.30
N ARG A 5 10.01 17.32 -23.40
CA ARG A 5 10.29 18.65 -23.95
C ARG A 5 10.03 18.71 -25.46
N GLU A 6 10.51 17.73 -26.22
CA GLU A 6 10.22 17.60 -27.66
C GLU A 6 8.72 17.51 -27.90
N THR A 7 7.98 16.75 -27.11
CA THR A 7 6.52 16.64 -27.25
C THR A 7 5.82 17.97 -26.92
N ILE A 8 6.26 18.67 -25.87
CA ILE A 8 5.74 20.01 -25.52
C ILE A 8 6.05 21.02 -26.64
N ASP A 9 7.25 20.99 -27.21
CA ASP A 9 7.68 21.90 -28.26
C ASP A 9 6.99 21.58 -29.60
N LEU A 10 6.75 20.31 -29.91
CA LEU A 10 5.95 19.86 -31.05
C LEU A 10 4.50 20.40 -30.95
N ILE A 11 3.92 20.34 -29.75
CA ILE A 11 2.58 20.89 -29.48
C ILE A 11 2.56 22.42 -29.63
N LYS A 12 3.59 23.12 -29.15
CA LYS A 12 3.73 24.57 -29.31
C LYS A 12 3.98 24.97 -30.78
N GLY A 13 4.65 24.12 -31.57
CA GLY A 13 4.92 24.32 -32.99
C GLY A 13 3.71 24.14 -33.92
N ALA A 14 2.69 23.39 -33.50
CA ALA A 14 1.45 23.15 -34.26
C ALA A 14 0.48 24.35 -34.29
N THR A 15 0.99 25.57 -34.46
CA THR A 15 0.25 26.84 -34.38
C THR A 15 -0.64 27.16 -35.59
N ALA A 16 -0.53 26.43 -36.71
CA ALA A 16 -1.16 26.77 -37.99
C ALA A 16 -2.65 26.39 -38.19
N LEU A 17 -3.29 25.63 -37.28
CA LEU A 17 -4.68 25.20 -37.42
C LEU A 17 -5.64 25.93 -36.45
N PRO A 18 -6.95 26.09 -36.75
CA PRO A 18 -7.93 26.61 -35.79
C PRO A 18 -8.04 25.72 -34.54
N GLY A 19 -8.22 26.31 -33.34
CA GLY A 19 -8.18 25.62 -32.05
C GLY A 19 -9.12 24.40 -31.91
N TRP A 20 -10.36 24.53 -32.40
CA TRP A 20 -11.36 23.45 -32.38
C TRP A 20 -11.02 22.29 -33.32
N LEU A 21 -10.31 22.56 -34.42
CA LEU A 21 -9.87 21.53 -35.37
C LEU A 21 -8.66 20.77 -34.81
N ARG A 22 -7.75 21.47 -34.11
CA ARG A 22 -6.61 20.87 -33.40
C ARG A 22 -7.01 19.93 -32.27
N GLU A 23 -8.06 20.26 -31.51
CA GLU A 23 -8.51 19.38 -30.43
C GLU A 23 -9.14 18.08 -30.95
N ARG A 24 -9.80 18.14 -32.11
CA ARG A 24 -10.36 16.97 -32.80
C ARG A 24 -9.31 16.09 -33.47
N SER A 25 -8.22 16.67 -33.98
CA SER A 25 -7.17 15.94 -34.69
C SER A 25 -6.05 15.42 -33.78
N ALA A 26 -5.94 15.92 -32.54
CA ALA A 26 -4.93 15.52 -31.58
C ALA A 26 -5.16 14.09 -31.06
N SER A 27 -4.08 13.37 -30.74
CA SER A 27 -4.18 12.09 -30.01
C SER A 27 -4.76 12.30 -28.60
N PRO A 28 -5.28 11.25 -27.93
CA PRO A 28 -5.65 11.32 -26.52
C PRO A 28 -4.53 11.89 -25.63
N ASP A 29 -3.29 11.47 -25.88
CA ASP A 29 -2.12 11.87 -25.11
C ASP A 29 -1.79 13.35 -25.33
N GLU A 30 -1.85 13.83 -26.57
CA GLU A 30 -1.66 15.25 -26.88
C GLU A 30 -2.70 16.13 -26.18
N ARG A 31 -3.97 15.67 -26.11
CA ARG A 31 -5.02 16.41 -25.37
C ARG A 31 -4.76 16.42 -23.88
N ALA A 32 -4.36 15.29 -23.30
CA ALA A 32 -4.02 15.19 -21.89
C ALA A 32 -2.84 16.10 -21.54
N LEU A 33 -1.77 16.04 -22.34
CA LEU A 33 -0.57 16.85 -22.17
C LEU A 33 -0.86 18.35 -22.33
N ARG A 34 -1.68 18.77 -23.31
CA ARG A 34 -2.11 20.18 -23.43
C ARG A 34 -2.86 20.64 -22.19
N ARG A 35 -3.73 19.80 -21.62
CA ARG A 35 -4.49 20.16 -20.44
C ARG A 35 -3.61 20.23 -19.19
N ALA A 36 -2.64 19.33 -19.05
CA ALA A 36 -1.63 19.37 -17.99
C ALA A 36 -0.69 20.57 -18.15
N ALA A 37 -0.27 20.91 -19.36
CA ALA A 37 0.51 22.11 -19.65
C ALA A 37 -0.25 23.39 -19.26
N ARG A 38 -1.55 23.49 -19.58
CA ARG A 38 -2.40 24.60 -19.10
C ARG A 38 -2.48 24.65 -17.58
N CYS A 39 -2.51 23.47 -16.93
CA CYS A 39 -2.49 23.39 -15.47
C CYS A 39 -1.21 24.00 -14.90
N ALA A 40 -0.05 23.69 -15.50
CA ALA A 40 1.23 24.24 -15.13
C ALA A 40 1.33 25.76 -15.45
N ASP A 41 0.82 26.22 -16.58
CA ASP A 41 0.83 27.66 -16.92
C ASP A 41 0.02 28.48 -15.91
N LEU A 42 -1.12 27.96 -15.46
CA LEU A 42 -1.91 28.57 -14.38
C LEU A 42 -1.18 28.51 -13.03
N ALA A 43 -0.47 27.42 -12.77
CA ALA A 43 0.30 27.26 -11.54
C ALA A 43 1.46 28.26 -11.46
N ASP A 44 2.19 28.43 -12.58
CA ASP A 44 3.27 29.41 -12.74
C ASP A 44 2.74 30.85 -12.55
N ALA A 45 1.57 31.14 -13.12
CA ALA A 45 0.94 32.46 -12.99
C ALA A 45 0.53 32.80 -11.55
N ALA A 46 0.10 31.81 -10.76
CA ALA A 46 -0.27 31.98 -9.35
C ALA A 46 0.95 32.00 -8.40
N GLY A 47 2.12 31.55 -8.87
CA GLY A 47 3.34 31.40 -8.06
C GLY A 47 3.75 32.65 -7.27
N PRO A 48 3.84 33.85 -7.89
CA PRO A 48 4.23 35.08 -7.18
C PRO A 48 3.32 35.43 -6.00
N ASP A 49 2.01 35.23 -6.12
CA ASP A 49 1.06 35.52 -5.05
C ASP A 49 1.16 34.48 -3.93
N CYS A 50 1.32 33.20 -4.28
CA CYS A 50 1.48 32.13 -3.30
C CYS A 50 2.79 32.26 -2.49
N ARG A 51 3.87 32.76 -3.10
CA ARG A 51 5.17 32.95 -2.42
C ARG A 51 5.13 34.02 -1.32
N ARG A 52 4.20 34.98 -1.41
CA ARG A 52 3.97 36.03 -0.39
C ARG A 52 3.29 35.52 0.87
N LEU A 53 2.62 34.38 0.78
CA LEU A 53 1.89 33.80 1.92
C LEU A 53 2.88 33.37 3.01
N SER A 54 2.54 33.57 4.28
CA SER A 54 3.21 32.87 5.38
C SER A 54 2.98 31.36 5.29
N ASP A 55 3.75 30.56 6.02
CA ASP A 55 3.54 29.11 6.06
C ASP A 55 2.14 28.73 6.60
N ALA A 56 1.63 29.49 7.56
CA ALA A 56 0.30 29.29 8.11
C ALA A 56 -0.80 29.58 7.07
N GLU A 57 -0.65 30.66 6.31
CA GLU A 57 -1.56 31.00 5.22
C GLU A 57 -1.46 29.98 4.08
N LEU A 58 -0.26 29.54 3.70
CA LEU A 58 -0.04 28.51 2.68
C LEU A 58 -0.80 27.22 3.02
N ARG A 59 -0.69 26.77 4.28
CA ARG A 59 -1.43 25.61 4.81
C ARG A 59 -2.94 25.82 4.78
N SER A 60 -3.41 26.98 5.24
CA SER A 60 -4.84 27.32 5.25
C SER A 60 -5.43 27.39 3.83
N GLU A 61 -4.71 27.98 2.89
CA GLU A 61 -5.10 28.06 1.48
C GLU A 61 -5.17 26.68 0.84
N LEU A 62 -4.19 25.79 1.11
CA LEU A 62 -4.25 24.42 0.61
C LEU A 62 -5.51 23.71 1.11
N GLN A 63 -5.78 23.77 2.42
CA GLN A 63 -6.99 23.19 3.00
C GLN A 63 -8.29 23.78 2.41
N ALA A 64 -8.30 25.07 2.05
CA ALA A 64 -9.45 25.71 1.44
C ALA A 64 -9.68 25.22 0.00
N VAL A 65 -8.61 25.10 -0.78
CA VAL A 65 -8.65 24.59 -2.17
C VAL A 65 -9.13 23.14 -2.20
N SER A 66 -8.69 22.31 -1.26
CA SER A 66 -9.03 20.89 -1.21
C SER A 66 -10.52 20.60 -0.96
N ARG A 67 -11.29 21.58 -0.47
CA ARG A 67 -12.76 21.46 -0.37
C ARG A 67 -13.44 21.51 -1.74
N ARG A 68 -12.71 21.81 -2.83
CA ARG A 68 -13.22 21.90 -4.21
C ARG A 68 -12.29 21.17 -5.21
N PRO A 69 -12.05 19.85 -5.06
CA PRO A 69 -10.84 19.21 -5.57
C PRO A 69 -10.78 18.92 -7.08
N GLU A 70 -11.77 19.32 -7.90
CA GLU A 70 -11.92 18.76 -9.25
C GLU A 70 -11.79 19.79 -10.39
N SER A 71 -11.70 21.09 -10.07
CA SER A 71 -11.54 22.11 -11.10
C SER A 71 -10.07 22.24 -11.54
N LEU A 72 -9.82 22.57 -12.82
CA LEU A 72 -8.46 22.82 -13.30
C LEU A 72 -7.77 23.92 -12.49
N ALA A 73 -8.51 24.98 -12.11
CA ALA A 73 -7.99 26.08 -11.30
C ALA A 73 -7.60 25.61 -9.89
N SER A 74 -8.43 24.78 -9.27
CA SER A 74 -8.16 24.21 -7.94
C SER A 74 -6.92 23.32 -7.96
N ILE A 75 -6.79 22.45 -8.96
CA ILE A 75 -5.62 21.59 -9.11
C ILE A 75 -4.36 22.43 -9.36
N SER A 76 -4.42 23.42 -10.26
CA SER A 76 -3.31 24.34 -10.49
C SER A 76 -2.89 25.07 -9.22
N GLN A 77 -3.83 25.61 -8.46
CA GLN A 77 -3.54 26.33 -7.21
C GLN A 77 -2.94 25.39 -6.16
N ALA A 78 -3.48 24.18 -6.01
CA ALA A 78 -2.94 23.19 -5.08
C ALA A 78 -1.50 22.77 -5.45
N LEU A 79 -1.22 22.59 -6.75
CA LEU A 79 0.14 22.31 -7.24
C LEU A 79 1.09 23.47 -6.97
N THR A 80 0.66 24.73 -7.14
CA THR A 80 1.47 25.90 -6.79
C THR A 80 1.78 25.93 -5.30
N LEU A 81 0.78 25.74 -4.43
CA LEU A 81 0.96 25.75 -2.98
C LEU A 81 1.91 24.62 -2.53
N ALA A 82 1.75 23.42 -3.10
CA ALA A 82 2.65 22.29 -2.86
C ALA A 82 4.08 22.60 -3.31
N GLY A 83 4.25 23.22 -4.49
CA GLY A 83 5.55 23.62 -5.01
C GLY A 83 6.24 24.67 -4.14
N VAL A 84 5.51 25.68 -3.65
CA VAL A 84 6.04 26.68 -2.71
C VAL A 84 6.44 26.04 -1.37
N ALA A 85 5.69 25.05 -0.88
CA ALA A 85 6.08 24.31 0.31
C ALA A 85 7.39 23.53 0.11
N MET A 86 7.57 22.89 -1.05
CA MET A 86 8.83 22.24 -1.42
C MET A 86 9.99 23.25 -1.53
N GLU A 87 9.77 24.40 -2.17
CA GLU A 87 10.75 25.49 -2.27
C GLU A 87 11.28 25.90 -0.91
N ARG A 88 10.38 26.02 0.07
CA ARG A 88 10.75 26.40 1.42
C ARG A 88 11.49 25.28 2.13
N ARG A 89 10.90 24.10 2.20
CA ARG A 89 11.35 23.03 3.11
C ARG A 89 12.57 22.27 2.60
N LEU A 90 12.76 22.18 1.29
CA LEU A 90 13.91 21.50 0.68
C LEU A 90 15.03 22.48 0.28
N GLY A 91 14.70 23.76 0.14
CA GLY A 91 15.62 24.82 -0.23
C GLY A 91 15.91 25.79 0.91
N ALA A 92 15.00 26.76 1.11
CA ALA A 92 15.17 27.88 2.04
C ALA A 92 15.54 27.47 3.48
N TRP A 93 15.01 26.34 3.95
CA TRP A 93 15.25 25.84 5.30
C TRP A 93 16.72 25.48 5.60
N ARG A 94 17.54 25.28 4.56
CA ARG A 94 18.99 25.12 4.71
C ARG A 94 19.67 26.37 5.30
N ALA A 95 19.03 27.53 5.26
CA ALA A 95 19.49 28.75 5.93
C ALA A 95 19.52 28.66 7.47
N PHE A 96 18.84 27.66 8.06
CA PHE A 96 18.88 27.42 9.50
C PHE A 96 20.07 26.54 9.92
N ASP A 97 20.77 25.92 8.98
CA ASP A 97 21.90 25.04 9.21
C ASP A 97 23.22 25.77 8.90
N ARG A 98 24.13 25.82 9.87
CA ARG A 98 25.44 26.50 9.71
C ARG A 98 26.26 25.86 8.60
N GLU A 99 26.15 24.55 8.39
CA GLU A 99 26.98 23.84 7.42
C GLU A 99 26.45 24.00 5.99
N GLN A 100 25.19 24.46 5.83
CA GLN A 100 24.52 24.56 4.53
C GLN A 100 24.14 25.99 4.14
N VAL A 101 24.29 26.97 5.03
CA VAL A 101 24.02 28.37 4.73
C VAL A 101 25.06 28.91 3.73
N PRO A 102 24.63 29.59 2.65
CA PRO A 102 25.55 30.20 1.69
C PRO A 102 26.42 31.28 2.31
N ASP A 103 27.62 31.50 1.74
CA ASP A 103 28.54 32.54 2.19
C ASP A 103 27.90 33.94 2.17
N SER A 104 27.00 34.21 1.21
CA SER A 104 26.28 35.49 1.13
C SER A 104 25.34 35.74 2.31
N LEU A 105 24.92 34.69 3.01
CA LEU A 105 23.99 34.72 4.13
C LEU A 105 24.66 34.44 5.48
N LEU A 106 25.93 34.03 5.47
CA LEU A 106 26.67 33.68 6.68
C LEU A 106 26.73 34.85 7.67
N HIS A 107 26.89 36.08 7.19
CA HIS A 107 26.86 37.28 8.05
C HIS A 107 25.54 37.44 8.81
N CYS A 108 24.41 37.33 8.10
CA CYS A 108 23.07 37.38 8.70
C CYS A 108 22.87 36.26 9.72
N TYR A 109 23.32 35.04 9.38
CA TYR A 109 23.25 33.89 10.26
C TYR A 109 24.08 34.09 11.54
N GLU A 110 25.31 34.58 11.43
CA GLU A 110 26.18 34.79 12.59
C GLU A 110 25.63 35.87 13.52
N LEU A 111 25.21 37.02 12.97
CA LEU A 111 24.58 38.08 13.76
C LEU A 111 23.30 37.62 14.46
N ALA A 112 22.47 36.82 13.77
CA ALA A 112 21.27 36.24 14.37
C ALA A 112 21.58 35.28 15.53
N ASN A 113 22.80 34.73 15.58
CA ASN A 113 23.24 33.84 16.65
C ASN A 113 23.99 34.55 17.79
N GLU A 114 24.26 35.84 17.68
CA GLU A 114 24.87 36.60 18.76
C GLU A 114 23.92 36.74 19.97
N PRO A 115 24.38 36.47 21.21
CA PRO A 115 23.54 36.53 22.40
C PRO A 115 22.86 37.90 22.61
N ALA A 116 23.54 39.00 22.27
CA ALA A 116 23.01 40.35 22.39
C ALA A 116 21.83 40.59 21.41
N THR A 117 21.96 40.11 20.17
CA THR A 117 20.92 40.20 19.13
C THR A 117 19.69 39.36 19.52
N ARG A 118 19.90 38.13 20.01
CA ARG A 118 18.81 37.25 20.46
C ARG A 118 18.08 37.82 21.69
N ALA A 119 18.81 38.37 22.67
CA ALA A 119 18.21 38.87 23.90
C ALA A 119 17.47 40.21 23.75
N SER A 120 17.90 41.05 22.81
CA SER A 120 17.34 42.40 22.64
C SER A 120 16.21 42.45 21.61
N GLN A 121 16.18 41.54 20.63
CA GLN A 121 15.29 41.62 19.45
C GLN A 121 15.34 43.01 18.75
N VAL A 122 16.41 43.78 18.99
CA VAL A 122 16.58 45.11 18.44
C VAL A 122 17.24 44.98 17.07
N PHE A 123 16.42 44.62 16.08
CA PHE A 123 16.86 44.54 14.69
C PHE A 123 16.84 45.91 13.99
N ASP A 124 16.04 46.84 14.50
CA ASP A 124 15.82 48.15 13.86
C ASP A 124 16.92 49.17 14.18
N ASP A 125 17.70 48.98 15.25
CA ASP A 125 18.86 49.83 15.56
C ASP A 125 20.13 49.40 14.81
N LEU A 126 20.12 48.22 14.19
CA LEU A 126 21.19 47.76 13.32
C LEU A 126 21.09 48.50 11.98
N SER A 127 22.18 49.15 11.57
CA SER A 127 22.29 49.84 10.27
C SER A 127 22.45 48.83 9.12
N LEU A 128 21.46 47.96 8.93
CA LEU A 128 21.44 46.89 7.94
C LEU A 128 20.35 47.13 6.87
N PRO A 129 20.57 46.65 5.63
CA PRO A 129 19.53 46.57 4.60
C PRO A 129 18.23 45.92 5.11
N ALA A 130 17.10 46.27 4.49
CA ALA A 130 15.80 45.77 4.93
C ALA A 130 15.68 44.25 4.82
N GLU A 131 16.25 43.69 3.75
CA GLU A 131 16.28 42.26 3.46
C GLU A 131 17.11 41.50 4.50
N GLU A 132 18.29 42.01 4.86
CA GLU A 132 19.16 41.40 5.87
C GLU A 132 18.49 41.39 7.25
N ARG A 133 17.85 42.51 7.63
CA ARG A 133 17.06 42.57 8.88
C ARG A 133 15.93 41.55 8.90
N GLU A 134 15.25 41.36 7.77
CA GLU A 134 14.14 40.42 7.69
C GLU A 134 14.60 38.96 7.75
N VAL A 135 15.69 38.62 7.07
CA VAL A 135 16.32 37.29 7.20
C VAL A 135 16.77 37.04 8.63
N MET A 136 17.43 37.99 9.27
CA MET A 136 17.83 37.87 10.68
C MET A 136 16.62 37.66 11.60
N ARG A 137 15.56 38.44 11.44
CA ARG A 137 14.31 38.28 12.20
C ARG A 137 13.73 36.88 12.03
N GLY A 138 13.68 36.37 10.81
CA GLY A 138 13.17 35.03 10.53
C GLY A 138 14.06 33.92 11.09
N ILE A 139 15.39 34.04 11.03
CA ILE A 139 16.32 33.08 11.62
C ILE A 139 16.16 33.03 13.14
N VAL A 140 16.13 34.18 13.82
CA VAL A 140 15.94 34.25 15.27
C VAL A 140 14.61 33.63 15.67
N ARG A 141 13.52 34.06 15.04
CA ARG A 141 12.17 33.54 15.30
C ARG A 141 12.08 32.03 15.06
N GLY A 142 12.59 31.54 13.93
CA GLY A 142 12.57 30.12 13.61
C GLY A 142 13.34 29.30 14.64
N ARG A 143 14.49 29.78 15.10
CA ARG A 143 15.29 29.12 16.15
C ARG A 143 14.60 29.11 17.51
N GLU A 144 14.02 30.23 17.93
CA GLU A 144 13.22 30.29 19.17
C GLU A 144 12.06 29.29 19.12
N MET A 145 11.38 29.17 17.98
CA MET A 145 10.30 28.18 17.81
C MET A 145 10.84 26.75 17.85
N LEU A 146 11.99 26.47 17.22
CA LEU A 146 12.63 25.15 17.24
C LEU A 146 13.04 24.66 18.65
N GLU A 147 13.15 25.56 19.64
CA GLU A 147 13.36 25.18 21.04
C GLU A 147 12.12 24.54 21.69
N THR A 148 10.94 24.72 21.09
CA THR A 148 9.64 24.31 21.65
C THR A 148 8.82 23.38 20.76
N ILE A 149 8.98 23.47 19.44
CA ILE A 149 8.19 22.72 18.46
C ILE A 149 9.08 22.08 17.39
N GLN A 150 8.53 21.07 16.70
CA GLN A 150 9.23 20.37 15.63
C GLN A 150 9.47 21.29 14.43
N PRO A 151 10.54 21.09 13.63
CA PRO A 151 10.83 21.91 12.45
C PRO A 151 9.65 22.05 11.48
N ALA A 152 8.87 20.99 11.32
CA ALA A 152 7.68 20.95 10.48
C ALA A 152 6.59 21.95 10.91
N ASP A 153 6.51 22.28 12.20
CA ASP A 153 5.46 23.12 12.77
C ASP A 153 5.85 24.60 12.85
N VAL A 154 7.13 24.91 12.62
CA VAL A 154 7.63 26.29 12.59
C VAL A 154 7.05 26.99 11.38
N ALA A 155 6.29 28.06 11.62
CA ALA A 155 5.68 28.88 10.59
C ALA A 155 6.35 30.26 10.50
N LEU A 156 6.90 30.58 9.33
CA LEU A 156 7.56 31.85 9.06
C LEU A 156 6.74 32.74 8.11
N PRO A 157 6.92 34.08 8.17
CA PRO A 157 6.22 35.00 7.27
C PRO A 157 6.75 34.89 5.83
N GLY A 158 5.91 35.20 4.85
CA GLY A 158 6.32 35.23 3.43
C GLY A 158 7.47 36.19 3.15
N SER A 159 7.49 37.33 3.86
CA SER A 159 8.56 38.35 3.78
C SER A 159 9.96 37.79 4.06
N PHE A 160 10.07 36.83 4.98
CA PHE A 160 11.34 36.14 5.26
C PHE A 160 11.83 35.39 4.03
N TYR A 161 10.95 34.63 3.35
CA TYR A 161 11.32 33.86 2.17
C TYR A 161 11.65 34.74 0.97
N GLU A 162 10.94 35.86 0.80
CA GLU A 162 11.25 36.84 -0.25
C GLU A 162 12.60 37.51 -0.02
N ALA A 163 12.89 37.93 1.23
CA ALA A 163 14.18 38.50 1.59
C ALA A 163 15.32 37.49 1.43
N LEU A 164 15.10 36.25 1.83
CA LEU A 164 16.09 35.18 1.68
C LEU A 164 16.41 34.92 0.21
N ALA A 165 15.38 34.86 -0.65
CA ALA A 165 15.57 34.68 -2.10
C ALA A 165 16.28 35.86 -2.76
N ALA A 166 16.13 37.08 -2.22
CA ALA A 166 16.83 38.27 -2.71
C ALA A 166 18.33 38.28 -2.34
N LEU A 167 18.68 37.72 -1.18
CA LEU A 167 20.05 37.64 -0.67
C LEU A 167 20.81 36.37 -1.09
N ASP A 168 20.10 35.33 -1.54
CA ASP A 168 20.67 34.11 -2.11
C ASP A 168 21.16 34.35 -3.56
N ALA A 169 22.21 35.17 -3.70
CA ALA A 169 22.76 35.59 -4.98
C ALA A 169 23.22 34.41 -5.86
N GLY A 170 23.64 33.29 -5.23
CA GLY A 170 24.06 32.06 -5.91
C GLY A 170 22.91 31.12 -6.27
N SER A 171 21.68 31.37 -5.81
CA SER A 171 20.57 30.41 -5.86
C SER A 171 20.93 29.05 -5.21
N GLU A 172 21.77 29.08 -4.18
CA GLU A 172 22.27 27.89 -3.47
C GLU A 172 21.18 27.26 -2.57
N LEU A 173 20.22 28.08 -2.13
CA LEU A 173 19.04 27.66 -1.39
C LEU A 173 17.84 27.40 -2.30
N ARG A 174 17.98 27.58 -3.62
CA ARG A 174 16.86 27.42 -4.55
C ARG A 174 16.54 25.95 -4.78
N PHE A 175 15.33 25.56 -4.39
CA PHE A 175 14.71 24.31 -4.82
C PHE A 175 13.37 24.64 -5.48
N THR A 176 13.27 24.75 -6.80
CA THR A 176 11.97 25.02 -7.45
C THR A 176 11.58 23.82 -8.30
N PRO A 177 10.43 23.17 -8.02
CA PRO A 177 9.93 22.14 -8.91
C PRO A 177 9.84 22.66 -10.35
N THR A 178 10.35 21.89 -11.29
CA THR A 178 10.37 22.31 -12.68
C THR A 178 8.96 22.32 -13.27
N ARG A 179 8.81 23.04 -14.38
CA ARG A 179 7.54 23.05 -15.12
C ARG A 179 7.18 21.64 -15.59
N GLU A 180 8.17 20.88 -16.04
CA GLU A 180 8.00 19.47 -16.44
C GLU A 180 7.50 18.62 -15.27
N GLN A 181 8.07 18.77 -14.06
CA GLN A 181 7.59 18.06 -12.86
C GLN A 181 6.15 18.42 -12.49
N THR A 182 5.78 19.70 -12.64
CA THR A 182 4.39 20.17 -12.40
C THR A 182 3.42 19.57 -13.43
N ILE A 183 3.83 19.47 -14.71
CA ILE A 183 3.04 18.80 -15.75
C ILE A 183 2.89 17.31 -15.43
N SER A 184 3.97 16.64 -15.05
CA SER A 184 3.95 15.24 -14.65
C SER A 184 3.00 15.00 -13.48
N ALA A 185 3.06 15.83 -12.43
CA ALA A 185 2.13 15.76 -11.31
C ALA A 185 0.66 15.93 -11.74
N ALA A 186 0.38 16.88 -12.64
CA ALA A 186 -0.96 17.09 -13.19
C ALA A 186 -1.47 15.92 -14.06
N LEU A 187 -0.57 15.17 -14.70
CA LEU A 187 -0.89 13.94 -15.44
C LEU A 187 -1.12 12.76 -14.48
N LEU A 188 -0.27 12.59 -13.46
CA LEU A 188 -0.43 11.56 -12.43
C LEU A 188 -1.78 11.68 -11.71
N LEU A 189 -2.20 12.90 -11.35
CA LEU A 189 -3.51 13.17 -10.75
C LEU A 189 -4.70 12.77 -11.64
N ARG A 190 -4.48 12.50 -12.93
CA ARG A 190 -5.48 12.02 -13.89
C ARG A 190 -5.40 10.50 -14.13
N GLY A 191 -4.52 9.79 -13.42
CA GLY A 191 -4.30 8.36 -13.60
C GLY A 191 -3.49 8.01 -14.85
N ALA A 192 -2.70 8.95 -15.39
CA ALA A 192 -1.83 8.67 -16.53
C ALA A 192 -0.50 8.07 -16.06
N ILE A 193 0.09 7.21 -16.91
CA ILE A 193 1.50 6.81 -16.79
C ILE A 193 2.34 7.91 -17.43
N VAL A 194 3.33 8.41 -16.71
CA VAL A 194 4.20 9.49 -17.19
C VAL A 194 5.62 8.97 -17.32
N GLU A 195 6.12 8.98 -18.55
CA GLU A 195 7.51 8.65 -18.83
C GLU A 195 8.41 9.87 -18.54
N MET A 196 9.36 9.68 -17.62
CA MET A 196 10.37 10.67 -17.26
C MET A 196 11.73 9.97 -17.25
N ASP A 197 12.73 10.58 -17.90
CA ASP A 197 14.10 10.07 -17.89
C ASP A 197 14.65 9.99 -16.45
N ALA A 198 15.63 9.11 -16.23
CA ALA A 198 16.33 9.04 -14.95
C ALA A 198 17.00 10.39 -14.61
N GLY A 199 16.82 10.86 -13.38
CA GLY A 199 17.36 12.14 -12.92
C GLY A 199 16.44 13.35 -13.15
N GLU A 200 15.28 13.19 -13.80
CA GLU A 200 14.29 14.27 -13.98
C GLU A 200 13.49 14.61 -12.71
N GLY A 201 13.72 13.89 -11.62
CA GLY A 201 13.07 14.11 -10.32
C GLY A 201 11.66 13.52 -10.23
N LYS A 202 11.50 12.23 -10.57
CA LYS A 202 10.24 11.46 -10.41
C LYS A 202 9.66 11.61 -8.99
N THR A 203 10.50 11.54 -7.96
CA THR A 203 10.11 11.74 -6.56
C THR A 203 9.43 13.09 -6.30
N VAL A 204 9.89 14.17 -6.95
CA VAL A 204 9.28 15.51 -6.81
C VAL A 204 7.90 15.54 -7.45
N SER A 205 7.77 15.02 -8.67
CA SER A 205 6.49 14.92 -9.38
C SER A 205 5.47 14.08 -8.59
N ALA A 206 5.91 12.94 -8.05
CA ALA A 206 5.09 12.07 -7.21
C ALA A 206 4.68 12.76 -5.91
N GLY A 207 5.61 13.46 -5.25
CA GLY A 207 5.33 14.23 -4.03
C GLY A 207 4.29 15.34 -4.26
N LEU A 208 4.40 16.09 -5.36
CA LEU A 208 3.40 17.10 -5.74
C LEU A 208 2.01 16.48 -5.93
N ALA A 209 1.93 15.37 -6.68
CA ALA A 209 0.67 14.67 -6.88
C ALA A 209 0.10 14.11 -5.56
N ALA A 210 0.96 13.53 -4.72
CA ALA A 210 0.57 13.00 -3.41
C ALA A 210 0.02 14.08 -2.48
N ILE A 211 0.66 15.27 -2.42
CA ILE A 211 0.15 16.41 -1.63
C ILE A 211 -1.25 16.80 -2.10
N VAL A 212 -1.46 16.96 -3.41
CA VAL A 212 -2.77 17.38 -3.94
C VAL A 212 -3.84 16.32 -3.67
N ALA A 213 -3.53 15.04 -3.87
CA ALA A 213 -4.46 13.94 -3.60
C ALA A 213 -4.79 13.83 -2.10
N ALA A 214 -3.78 13.85 -1.23
CA ALA A 214 -3.95 13.75 0.23
C ALA A 214 -4.72 14.94 0.80
N SER A 215 -4.45 16.15 0.29
CA SER A 215 -5.17 17.36 0.70
C SER A 215 -6.68 17.23 0.43
N SER A 216 -7.06 16.51 -0.63
CA SER A 216 -8.45 16.23 -1.02
C SER A 216 -9.13 15.15 -0.16
N GLY A 217 -8.49 14.71 0.92
CA GLY A 217 -9.03 13.73 1.87
C GLY A 217 -8.88 12.27 1.44
N ARG A 218 -8.07 11.98 0.41
CA ARG A 218 -7.78 10.62 -0.04
C ARG A 218 -6.58 10.04 0.69
N SER A 219 -6.60 8.74 0.98
CA SER A 219 -5.37 8.03 1.31
C SER A 219 -4.50 7.86 0.06
N VAL A 220 -3.19 8.08 0.20
CA VAL A 220 -2.25 7.99 -0.92
C VAL A 220 -1.16 6.99 -0.60
N HIS A 221 -1.00 5.99 -1.46
CA HIS A 221 0.08 5.03 -1.39
C HIS A 221 1.10 5.35 -2.49
N VAL A 222 2.32 5.68 -2.12
CA VAL A 222 3.43 5.87 -3.07
C VAL A 222 4.26 4.60 -3.09
N VAL A 223 4.13 3.84 -4.17
CA VAL A 223 4.84 2.58 -4.37
C VAL A 223 6.21 2.85 -4.97
N THR A 224 7.26 2.39 -4.31
CA THR A 224 8.64 2.45 -4.80
C THR A 224 9.18 1.05 -5.08
N ALA A 225 10.38 0.96 -5.66
CA ALA A 225 10.98 -0.31 -6.03
C ALA A 225 11.49 -1.14 -4.83
N ASN A 226 11.82 -0.51 -3.70
CA ASN A 226 12.33 -1.18 -2.49
C ASN A 226 12.17 -0.34 -1.22
N ASP A 227 12.29 -0.99 -0.06
CA ASP A 227 12.14 -0.40 1.28
C ASP A 227 13.07 0.80 1.52
N TYR A 228 14.32 0.74 1.04
CA TYR A 228 15.25 1.86 1.19
C TYR A 228 14.75 3.11 0.47
N LEU A 229 14.27 2.98 -0.77
CA LEU A 229 13.70 4.09 -1.53
C LEU A 229 12.41 4.60 -0.89
N ALA A 230 11.55 3.71 -0.39
CA ALA A 230 10.34 4.09 0.34
C ALA A 230 10.68 4.95 1.56
N GLN A 231 11.58 4.49 2.43
CA GLN A 231 11.99 5.22 3.63
C GLN A 231 12.68 6.54 3.28
N ARG A 232 13.65 6.52 2.35
CA ARG A 232 14.38 7.71 1.92
C ARG A 232 13.44 8.80 1.42
N ASP A 233 12.48 8.45 0.57
CA ASP A 233 11.59 9.43 -0.05
C ASP A 233 10.56 9.96 0.95
N ALA A 234 10.07 9.10 1.86
CA ALA A 234 9.23 9.52 2.97
C ALA A 234 9.98 10.51 3.88
N ASP A 235 11.20 10.18 4.32
CA ASP A 235 12.01 11.03 5.20
C ASP A 235 12.34 12.37 4.53
N TRP A 236 12.75 12.32 3.26
CA TRP A 236 13.13 13.52 2.52
C TRP A 236 11.96 14.51 2.37
N LEU A 237 10.75 14.00 2.12
CA LEU A 237 9.56 14.82 1.91
C LEU A 237 8.74 15.07 3.20
N THR A 238 9.07 14.41 4.31
CA THR A 238 8.40 14.61 5.61
C THR A 238 8.30 16.08 6.02
N PRO A 239 9.35 16.92 5.90
CA PRO A 239 9.25 18.34 6.22
C PRO A 239 8.24 19.10 5.35
N VAL A 240 8.09 18.69 4.08
CA VAL A 240 7.13 19.29 3.13
C VAL A 240 5.71 18.92 3.53
N TYR A 241 5.41 17.62 3.64
CA TYR A 241 4.09 17.12 4.00
C TYR A 241 3.63 17.71 5.34
N SER A 242 4.49 17.62 6.36
CA SER A 242 4.17 18.08 7.70
C SER A 242 3.96 19.59 7.77
N SER A 243 4.72 20.39 7.00
CA SER A 243 4.48 21.84 6.90
C SER A 243 3.10 22.19 6.33
N LEU A 244 2.52 21.30 5.52
CA LEU A 244 1.18 21.43 4.96
C LEU A 244 0.10 20.76 5.83
N GLY A 245 0.48 20.20 6.99
CA GLY A 245 -0.41 19.46 7.87
C GLY A 245 -0.81 18.09 7.32
N ILE A 246 -0.03 17.55 6.40
CA ILE A 246 -0.23 16.22 5.83
C ILE A 246 0.70 15.25 6.56
N SER A 247 0.13 14.17 7.10
CA SER A 247 0.93 13.13 7.75
C SER A 247 1.47 12.14 6.72
N VAL A 248 2.74 11.74 6.85
CA VAL A 248 3.41 10.76 6.00
C VAL A 248 4.12 9.71 6.84
N ASP A 249 4.22 8.48 6.33
CA ASP A 249 5.08 7.43 6.88
C ASP A 249 5.53 6.46 5.78
N ALA A 250 6.39 5.50 6.13
CA ALA A 250 6.73 4.37 5.28
C ALA A 250 6.33 3.03 5.93
N VAL A 251 5.91 2.08 5.11
CA VAL A 251 5.68 0.67 5.50
C VAL A 251 6.82 -0.17 4.92
N LEU A 252 7.60 -0.77 5.81
CA LEU A 252 8.79 -1.56 5.51
C LEU A 252 8.60 -3.03 5.90
N SER A 253 9.35 -3.93 5.26
CA SER A 253 9.31 -5.36 5.51
C SER A 253 9.63 -5.77 6.95
N SER A 254 10.45 -5.00 7.67
CA SER A 254 10.85 -5.27 9.06
C SER A 254 9.82 -4.86 10.12
N MET A 255 8.71 -4.21 9.72
CA MET A 255 7.74 -3.65 10.67
C MET A 255 6.73 -4.69 11.14
N GLU A 256 6.44 -4.63 12.43
CA GLU A 256 5.39 -5.43 13.07
C GLU A 256 4.00 -4.84 12.79
N ASP A 257 2.94 -5.63 13.00
CA ASP A 257 1.56 -5.24 12.68
C ASP A 257 1.10 -3.93 13.36
N ASP A 258 1.56 -3.66 14.58
CA ASP A 258 1.23 -2.43 15.33
C ASP A 258 1.88 -1.19 14.70
N GLU A 259 3.13 -1.31 14.26
CA GLU A 259 3.85 -0.24 13.59
C GLU A 259 3.25 0.02 12.20
N ARG A 260 2.90 -1.04 11.47
CA ARG A 260 2.22 -0.92 10.17
C ARG A 260 0.85 -0.25 10.31
N ARG A 261 0.08 -0.54 11.36
CA ARG A 261 -1.20 0.14 11.62
C ARG A 261 -1.03 1.65 11.83
N LEU A 262 0.04 2.05 12.53
CA LEU A 262 0.35 3.47 12.72
C LEU A 262 0.75 4.13 11.39
N ALA A 263 1.56 3.44 10.57
CA ALA A 263 1.99 3.94 9.26
C ALA A 263 0.81 4.06 8.27
N TYR A 264 -0.02 3.03 8.14
CA TYR A 264 -1.23 3.09 7.30
C TYR A 264 -2.29 4.06 7.80
N GLY A 265 -2.22 4.47 9.07
CA GLY A 265 -3.03 5.55 9.63
C GLY A 265 -2.66 6.94 9.11
N ARG A 266 -1.57 7.08 8.35
CA ARG A 266 -1.18 8.36 7.73
C ARG A 266 -1.86 8.57 6.38
N GLN A 267 -2.01 9.83 6.01
CA GLN A 267 -2.58 10.25 4.72
C GLN A 267 -1.72 9.85 3.51
N VAL A 268 -0.39 9.88 3.65
CA VAL A 268 0.55 9.44 2.61
C VAL A 268 1.39 8.30 3.17
N VAL A 269 1.46 7.19 2.45
CA VAL A 269 2.22 6.00 2.86
C VAL A 269 3.16 5.60 1.73
N TYR A 270 4.46 5.60 2.00
CA TYR A 270 5.46 5.06 1.08
C TYR A 270 5.65 3.57 1.36
N SER A 271 5.67 2.73 0.34
CA SER A 271 5.91 1.30 0.53
C SER A 271 6.31 0.64 -0.78
N THR A 272 6.48 -0.67 -0.76
CA THR A 272 6.64 -1.47 -1.98
C THR A 272 5.33 -2.16 -2.33
N ALA A 273 5.16 -2.51 -3.62
CA ALA A 273 3.98 -3.28 -4.05
C ALA A 273 3.86 -4.61 -3.32
N ARG A 274 5.00 -5.22 -2.98
CA ARG A 274 5.09 -6.47 -2.23
C ARG A 274 4.48 -6.32 -0.83
N GLU A 275 4.89 -5.30 -0.08
CA GLU A 275 4.39 -5.09 1.29
C GLU A 275 2.90 -4.78 1.31
N ILE A 276 2.45 -3.86 0.44
CA ILE A 276 1.01 -3.55 0.30
C ILE A 276 0.22 -4.81 -0.08
N GLY A 277 0.73 -5.61 -1.02
CA GLY A 277 0.06 -6.83 -1.45
C GLY A 277 -0.01 -7.90 -0.36
N PHE A 278 1.09 -8.14 0.37
CA PHE A 278 1.07 -9.10 1.49
C PHE A 278 0.20 -8.63 2.65
N ASP A 279 0.18 -7.34 2.96
CA ASP A 279 -0.69 -6.80 4.00
C ASP A 279 -2.17 -6.94 3.63
N TYR A 280 -2.51 -6.71 2.36
CA TYR A 280 -3.85 -6.99 1.84
C TYR A 280 -4.21 -8.47 2.00
N LEU A 281 -3.32 -9.39 1.62
CA LEU A 281 -3.57 -10.83 1.75
C LEU A 281 -3.70 -11.25 3.23
N ARG A 282 -2.83 -10.75 4.12
CA ARG A 282 -2.88 -11.03 5.55
C ARG A 282 -4.17 -10.51 6.18
N ASP A 283 -4.60 -9.31 5.84
CA ASP A 283 -5.85 -8.72 6.36
C ASP A 283 -7.09 -9.54 5.98
N ASN A 284 -7.08 -10.20 4.81
CA ASN A 284 -8.16 -11.09 4.39
C ASN A 284 -8.13 -12.49 5.05
N LEU A 285 -7.07 -12.82 5.80
CA LEU A 285 -6.94 -14.07 6.55
C LEU A 285 -7.18 -13.90 8.06
N ARG A 286 -7.25 -12.66 8.56
CA ARG A 286 -7.46 -12.36 9.99
C ARG A 286 -8.81 -12.89 10.48
N LEU A 287 -8.81 -13.49 11.67
CA LEU A 287 -10.02 -13.94 12.34
C LEU A 287 -10.40 -12.94 13.45
N PRO A 288 -11.70 -12.69 13.69
CA PRO A 288 -12.12 -11.83 14.81
C PRO A 288 -11.55 -12.34 16.14
N PRO A 289 -11.00 -11.46 17.01
CA PRO A 289 -11.14 -10.00 17.04
C PRO A 289 -10.00 -9.21 16.37
N GLU A 290 -9.14 -9.85 15.58
CA GLU A 290 -7.99 -9.17 14.95
C GLU A 290 -8.46 -8.10 13.96
N LEU A 291 -7.85 -6.91 14.05
CA LEU A 291 -8.16 -5.79 13.17
C LEU A 291 -7.23 -5.79 11.95
N PRO A 292 -7.74 -5.40 10.77
CA PRO A 292 -6.91 -5.19 9.59
C PRO A 292 -5.86 -4.11 9.87
N VAL A 293 -4.73 -4.22 9.19
CA VAL A 293 -3.63 -3.28 9.31
C VAL A 293 -3.76 -2.17 8.27
N GLN A 294 -4.23 -2.50 7.07
CA GLN A 294 -4.41 -1.54 5.99
C GLN A 294 -5.62 -0.63 6.23
N GLY A 295 -5.45 0.62 5.79
CA GLY A 295 -6.53 1.58 5.66
C GLY A 295 -7.17 1.56 4.26
N PRO A 296 -7.93 2.61 3.89
CA PRO A 296 -8.45 2.80 2.55
C PRO A 296 -7.34 2.80 1.49
N LEU A 297 -7.67 2.32 0.29
CA LEU A 297 -6.78 2.27 -0.88
C LEU A 297 -7.27 3.24 -1.97
N ASP A 298 -7.38 4.54 -1.66
CA ASP A 298 -8.05 5.53 -2.52
C ASP A 298 -7.20 5.95 -3.73
N THR A 299 -5.89 6.07 -3.58
CA THR A 299 -4.98 6.53 -4.63
C THR A 299 -3.64 5.84 -4.48
N VAL A 300 -3.10 5.36 -5.61
CA VAL A 300 -1.75 4.80 -5.69
C VAL A 300 -0.95 5.55 -6.75
N ILE A 301 0.27 5.93 -6.42
CA ILE A 301 1.26 6.47 -7.36
C ILE A 301 2.40 5.45 -7.39
N VAL A 302 2.66 4.86 -8.55
CA VAL A 302 3.68 3.83 -8.71
C VAL A 302 4.92 4.43 -9.37
N ASP A 303 6.02 4.48 -8.64
CA ASP A 303 7.35 4.77 -9.19
C ASP A 303 7.95 3.50 -9.82
N GLU A 304 8.72 3.68 -10.89
CA GLU A 304 9.24 2.58 -11.74
C GLU A 304 8.12 1.60 -12.14
N ALA A 305 7.05 2.15 -12.73
CA ALA A 305 5.82 1.42 -13.04
C ALA A 305 6.02 0.20 -13.97
N ASP A 306 6.99 0.24 -14.86
CA ASP A 306 7.37 -0.90 -15.70
C ASP A 306 7.93 -2.05 -14.85
N HIS A 307 8.87 -1.76 -13.96
CA HIS A 307 9.43 -2.75 -13.05
C HIS A 307 8.34 -3.34 -12.12
N VAL A 308 7.51 -2.48 -11.53
CA VAL A 308 6.51 -2.91 -10.55
C VAL A 308 5.33 -3.65 -11.21
N LEU A 309 4.78 -3.13 -12.32
CA LEU A 309 3.54 -3.65 -12.91
C LEU A 309 3.76 -4.67 -14.03
N ILE A 310 4.97 -4.78 -14.57
CA ILE A 310 5.27 -5.71 -15.69
C ILE A 310 6.27 -6.77 -15.26
N ASP A 311 7.39 -6.36 -14.66
CA ASP A 311 8.46 -7.32 -14.35
C ASP A 311 8.17 -8.11 -13.07
N GLN A 312 7.72 -7.45 -12.00
CA GLN A 312 7.41 -8.09 -10.73
C GLN A 312 6.11 -8.92 -10.77
N ASP A 313 5.14 -8.53 -11.59
CA ASP A 313 3.82 -9.19 -11.67
C ASP A 313 3.88 -10.60 -12.30
N ARG A 314 5.05 -11.04 -12.76
CA ARG A 314 5.25 -12.40 -13.31
C ARG A 314 5.15 -13.50 -12.26
N THR A 315 5.32 -13.16 -10.98
CA THR A 315 5.23 -14.11 -9.86
C THR A 315 4.12 -13.68 -8.91
N PRO A 316 3.07 -14.49 -8.71
CA PRO A 316 1.98 -14.12 -7.81
C PRO A 316 2.47 -14.03 -6.36
N LEU A 317 1.84 -13.16 -5.58
CA LEU A 317 2.04 -13.09 -4.13
C LEU A 317 1.30 -14.26 -3.46
N ILE A 318 2.04 -15.08 -2.72
CA ILE A 318 1.51 -16.30 -2.07
C ILE A 318 1.91 -16.29 -0.60
N ILE A 319 0.93 -16.46 0.29
CA ILE A 319 1.15 -16.78 1.70
C ILE A 319 1.10 -18.30 1.83
N SER A 320 2.23 -18.92 2.15
CA SER A 320 2.34 -20.35 2.47
C SER A 320 2.27 -20.53 3.98
N GLY A 321 1.39 -21.42 4.46
CA GLY A 321 1.44 -21.94 5.83
C GLY A 321 2.19 -23.27 5.88
N GLU A 322 2.70 -23.62 7.05
CA GLU A 322 3.08 -25.01 7.31
C GLU A 322 1.83 -25.89 7.23
N GLU A 323 1.96 -27.09 6.66
CA GLU A 323 0.90 -28.09 6.77
C GLU A 323 0.66 -28.32 8.26
N ALA A 324 -0.59 -28.24 8.70
CA ALA A 324 -0.94 -28.64 10.05
C ALA A 324 -0.45 -30.08 10.21
N GLU A 325 0.56 -30.30 11.07
CA GLU A 325 1.08 -31.63 11.34
C GLU A 325 -0.13 -32.50 11.67
N ASP A 326 -0.41 -33.50 10.83
CA ASP A 326 -1.42 -34.48 11.16
C ASP A 326 -0.95 -35.15 12.44
N SER A 327 -1.59 -34.80 13.55
CA SER A 327 -1.28 -35.20 14.93
C SER A 327 -1.44 -36.71 15.19
N GLY A 328 -1.30 -37.54 14.15
CA GLY A 328 -1.50 -38.98 14.14
C GLY A 328 -2.92 -39.39 13.77
N GLY A 329 -3.76 -38.47 13.29
CA GLY A 329 -5.16 -38.73 12.95
C GLY A 329 -5.31 -39.72 11.79
N PHE A 330 -4.60 -39.50 10.68
CA PHE A 330 -4.59 -40.45 9.56
C PHE A 330 -3.97 -41.79 9.96
N ARG A 331 -2.90 -41.77 10.77
CA ARG A 331 -2.26 -43.02 11.23
C ARG A 331 -3.20 -43.82 12.13
N SER A 332 -3.85 -43.17 13.09
CA SER A 332 -4.82 -43.83 13.98
C SER A 332 -6.03 -44.36 13.21
N ALA A 333 -6.52 -43.62 12.21
CA ALA A 333 -7.61 -44.08 11.36
C ALA A 333 -7.19 -45.30 10.52
N HIS A 334 -5.97 -45.28 9.96
CA HIS A 334 -5.40 -46.39 9.22
C HIS A 334 -5.28 -47.64 10.09
N ASP A 335 -4.69 -47.52 11.28
CA ASP A 335 -4.51 -48.65 12.21
C ASP A 335 -5.86 -49.24 12.63
N ALA A 336 -6.88 -48.39 12.86
CA ALA A 336 -8.22 -48.84 13.21
C ALA A 336 -8.88 -49.61 12.04
N VAL A 337 -8.72 -49.13 10.80
CA VAL A 337 -9.23 -49.83 9.61
C VAL A 337 -8.53 -51.17 9.41
N GLU A 338 -7.21 -51.25 9.57
CA GLU A 338 -6.48 -52.52 9.49
C GLU A 338 -6.96 -53.53 10.53
N GLN A 339 -7.18 -53.10 11.77
CA GLN A 339 -7.72 -53.96 12.83
C GLN A 339 -9.14 -54.42 12.51
N LEU A 340 -10.00 -53.54 11.99
CA LEU A 340 -11.35 -53.89 11.59
C LEU A 340 -11.37 -54.92 10.46
N LEU A 341 -10.52 -54.73 9.44
CA LEU A 341 -10.37 -55.67 8.33
C LEU A 341 -9.86 -57.04 8.81
N ALA A 342 -8.91 -57.06 9.75
CA ALA A 342 -8.40 -58.30 10.33
C ALA A 342 -9.49 -59.06 11.12
N LEU A 343 -10.31 -58.34 11.90
CA LEU A 343 -11.46 -58.91 12.61
C LEU A 343 -12.52 -59.43 11.65
N HIS A 344 -12.86 -58.65 10.63
CA HIS A 344 -13.82 -59.04 9.60
C HIS A 344 -13.37 -60.31 8.86
N ALA A 345 -12.10 -60.38 8.43
CA ALA A 345 -11.55 -61.57 7.78
C ALA A 345 -11.57 -62.81 8.70
N LYS A 346 -11.45 -62.64 10.01
CA LYS A 346 -11.61 -63.73 10.99
C LYS A 346 -13.07 -64.20 11.05
N GLN A 347 -14.03 -63.28 11.04
CA GLN A 347 -15.46 -63.62 11.03
C GLN A 347 -15.87 -64.33 9.75
N VAL A 348 -15.40 -63.88 8.57
CA VAL A 348 -15.63 -64.56 7.29
C VAL A 348 -15.14 -66.01 7.36
N ARG A 349 -13.90 -66.25 7.84
CA ARG A 349 -13.37 -67.63 7.99
C ARG A 349 -14.20 -68.50 8.93
N LEU A 350 -14.72 -67.94 10.02
CA LEU A 350 -15.59 -68.67 10.95
C LEU A 350 -16.92 -69.02 10.29
N ALA A 351 -17.54 -68.07 9.59
CA ALA A 351 -18.78 -68.28 8.85
C ALA A 351 -18.60 -69.31 7.72
N GLU A 352 -17.49 -69.26 6.99
CA GLU A 352 -17.15 -70.28 5.98
C GLU A 352 -16.97 -71.67 6.60
N ALA A 353 -16.32 -71.76 7.76
CA ALA A 353 -16.15 -73.03 8.46
C ALA A 353 -17.49 -73.59 8.96
N ASN A 354 -18.38 -72.76 9.50
CA ASN A 354 -19.72 -73.19 9.88
C ASN A 354 -20.47 -73.75 8.68
N VAL A 355 -20.48 -73.03 7.54
CA VAL A 355 -21.14 -73.51 6.31
C VAL A 355 -20.54 -74.82 5.79
N LEU A 356 -19.23 -75.03 5.91
CA LEU A 356 -18.56 -76.25 5.43
C LEU A 356 -18.75 -77.46 6.33
N PHE A 357 -18.86 -77.26 7.64
CA PHE A 357 -18.81 -78.33 8.65
C PHE A 357 -20.09 -78.49 9.46
N ASP A 358 -21.09 -77.61 9.28
CA ASP A 358 -22.38 -77.78 9.93
C ASP A 358 -23.10 -79.02 9.38
N THR A 359 -23.61 -79.82 10.31
CA THR A 359 -24.30 -81.09 10.05
C THR A 359 -25.79 -81.00 10.38
N ASP A 360 -26.25 -79.84 10.89
CA ASP A 360 -27.64 -79.58 11.22
C ASP A 360 -28.35 -78.86 10.06
N GLU A 361 -29.16 -79.60 9.30
CA GLU A 361 -29.95 -79.05 8.19
C GLU A 361 -30.91 -77.92 8.61
N ALA A 362 -31.28 -77.84 9.90
CA ALA A 362 -32.15 -76.78 10.40
C ALA A 362 -31.44 -75.43 10.54
N ARG A 363 -30.11 -75.42 10.77
CA ARG A 363 -29.29 -74.22 10.98
C ARG A 363 -28.47 -73.79 9.77
N ALA A 364 -28.29 -74.69 8.81
CA ALA A 364 -27.60 -74.40 7.56
C ALA A 364 -28.11 -73.11 6.86
N GLY A 365 -29.40 -72.79 6.96
CA GLY A 365 -29.96 -71.56 6.40
C GLY A 365 -29.45 -70.27 7.04
N GLU A 366 -29.29 -70.26 8.38
CA GLU A 366 -28.79 -69.13 9.16
C GLU A 366 -27.29 -68.92 8.91
N ASP A 367 -26.50 -70.00 8.87
CA ASP A 367 -25.07 -69.91 8.61
C ASP A 367 -24.77 -69.41 7.18
N HIS A 368 -25.59 -69.81 6.18
CA HIS A 368 -25.50 -69.22 4.84
C HIS A 368 -25.86 -67.73 4.83
N ALA A 369 -26.85 -67.32 5.62
CA ALA A 369 -27.27 -65.92 5.73
C ALA A 369 -26.17 -65.07 6.39
N MET A 370 -25.56 -65.58 7.46
CA MET A 370 -24.43 -64.94 8.14
C MET A 370 -23.18 -64.86 7.26
N LEU A 371 -22.86 -65.92 6.50
CA LEU A 371 -21.77 -65.88 5.53
C LEU A 371 -22.09 -64.92 4.38
N TYR A 372 -23.35 -64.80 3.95
CA TYR A 372 -23.77 -63.81 2.96
C TYR A 372 -23.61 -62.37 3.46
N ALA A 373 -23.90 -62.10 4.74
CA ALA A 373 -23.65 -60.79 5.35
C ALA A 373 -22.14 -60.48 5.50
N ALA A 374 -21.33 -61.51 5.78
CA ALA A 374 -19.91 -61.36 5.99
C ALA A 374 -19.11 -61.25 4.66
N ASP A 375 -19.39 -62.12 3.68
CA ASP A 375 -18.78 -62.09 2.34
C ASP A 375 -19.76 -62.66 1.28
N PRO A 376 -20.54 -61.78 0.61
CA PRO A 376 -21.47 -62.18 -0.44
C PRO A 376 -20.82 -62.92 -1.63
N GLU A 377 -19.51 -62.74 -1.84
CA GLU A 377 -18.77 -63.27 -2.99
C GLU A 377 -18.02 -64.57 -2.67
N SER A 378 -18.10 -65.03 -1.41
CA SER A 378 -17.44 -66.25 -0.94
C SER A 378 -17.74 -67.43 -1.86
N ALA A 379 -16.69 -68.15 -2.25
CA ALA A 379 -16.82 -69.35 -3.09
C ALA A 379 -17.55 -70.48 -2.35
N VAL A 380 -17.36 -70.56 -1.02
CA VAL A 380 -18.04 -71.52 -0.14
C VAL A 380 -19.53 -71.26 -0.16
N LEU A 381 -19.93 -70.00 0.00
CA LEU A 381 -21.33 -69.60 -0.04
C LEU A 381 -21.98 -69.93 -1.39
N ARG A 382 -21.31 -69.62 -2.50
CA ARG A 382 -21.82 -69.89 -3.85
C ARG A 382 -22.07 -71.38 -4.08
N ASP A 383 -21.16 -72.24 -3.63
CA ASP A 383 -21.33 -73.70 -3.72
C ASP A 383 -22.46 -74.20 -2.83
N ALA A 384 -22.54 -73.71 -1.59
CA ALA A 384 -23.57 -74.12 -0.64
C ALA A 384 -24.99 -73.66 -1.04
N VAL A 385 -25.11 -72.45 -1.58
CA VAL A 385 -26.38 -71.93 -2.14
C VAL A 385 -26.79 -72.69 -3.39
N ALA A 386 -25.85 -73.04 -4.27
CA ALA A 386 -26.13 -73.86 -5.45
C ALA A 386 -26.64 -75.27 -5.08
N LYS A 387 -26.13 -75.86 -4.00
CA LYS A 387 -26.56 -77.17 -3.49
C LYS A 387 -27.91 -77.12 -2.76
N SER A 388 -28.13 -76.10 -1.94
CA SER A 388 -29.37 -75.95 -1.15
C SER A 388 -30.53 -75.35 -1.95
N GLY A 389 -30.28 -74.74 -3.10
CA GLY A 389 -31.29 -74.09 -3.94
C GLY A 389 -31.86 -72.80 -3.35
N MET A 390 -31.19 -72.23 -2.35
CA MET A 390 -31.65 -71.05 -1.63
C MET A 390 -31.47 -69.78 -2.48
N SER A 391 -32.42 -68.83 -2.41
CA SER A 391 -32.31 -67.59 -3.17
C SER A 391 -31.69 -66.47 -2.33
N ARG A 392 -31.04 -65.51 -2.99
CA ARG A 392 -30.52 -64.29 -2.33
C ARG A 392 -31.60 -63.54 -1.54
N HIS A 393 -32.83 -63.47 -2.06
CA HIS A 393 -33.95 -62.85 -1.35
C HIS A 393 -34.28 -63.58 -0.04
N LYS A 394 -34.18 -64.91 -0.02
CA LYS A 394 -34.43 -65.71 1.17
C LYS A 394 -33.32 -65.52 2.23
N LEU A 395 -32.05 -65.44 1.81
CA LEU A 395 -30.94 -65.12 2.70
C LEU A 395 -31.09 -63.74 3.35
N MET A 396 -31.48 -62.73 2.57
CA MET A 396 -31.73 -61.39 3.10
C MET A 396 -32.91 -61.36 4.08
N ALA A 397 -34.01 -62.05 3.77
CA ALA A 397 -35.14 -62.15 4.68
C ALA A 397 -34.77 -62.82 6.01
N MET A 398 -33.91 -63.85 5.97
CA MET A 398 -33.40 -64.50 7.17
C MET A 398 -32.49 -63.57 7.99
N LEU A 399 -31.64 -62.76 7.34
CA LEU A 399 -30.84 -61.76 8.05
C LEU A 399 -31.71 -60.71 8.75
N ASP A 400 -32.78 -60.26 8.09
CA ASP A 400 -33.73 -59.31 8.66
C ASP A 400 -34.48 -59.94 9.86
N GLU A 401 -34.92 -61.19 9.75
CA GLU A 401 -35.55 -61.95 10.84
C GLU A 401 -34.59 -62.19 12.03
N MET A 402 -33.30 -62.43 11.77
CA MET A 402 -32.26 -62.58 12.79
C MET A 402 -31.95 -61.25 13.51
N HIS A 403 -32.15 -60.11 12.86
CA HIS A 403 -32.02 -58.79 13.48
C HIS A 403 -33.22 -58.42 14.37
N ASP A 404 -34.40 -58.98 14.10
CA ASP A 404 -35.63 -58.71 14.84
C ASP A 404 -35.85 -59.63 16.06
N GLU A 405 -35.03 -60.66 16.27
CA GLU A 405 -35.01 -61.42 17.54
C GLU A 405 -34.21 -60.65 18.62
N PRO A 406 -34.84 -60.23 19.73
CA PRO A 406 -34.11 -59.64 20.85
C PRO A 406 -33.35 -60.74 21.62
N GLY A 407 -32.16 -61.07 21.12
CA GLY A 407 -31.21 -61.94 21.80
C GLY A 407 -30.61 -61.25 23.04
N THR A 408 -31.08 -61.67 24.21
CA THR A 408 -30.37 -61.51 25.49
C THR A 408 -28.93 -62.02 25.39
N GLY A 409 -27.92 -61.14 25.57
CA GLY A 409 -26.54 -61.59 25.77
C GLY A 409 -25.42 -60.59 25.47
N ALA A 410 -25.06 -59.80 26.49
CA ALA A 410 -23.71 -59.31 26.80
C ALA A 410 -22.88 -58.63 25.68
N TYR A 411 -23.11 -57.34 25.48
CA TYR A 411 -22.04 -56.38 25.16
C TYR A 411 -22.18 -55.14 26.06
N GLU A 412 -21.99 -55.36 27.37
CA GLU A 412 -21.51 -54.33 28.30
C GLU A 412 -20.13 -54.78 28.78
N GLN A 413 -19.08 -54.24 28.15
CA GLN A 413 -17.94 -53.58 28.79
C GLN A 413 -17.00 -52.99 27.74
#